data_AF-A0A5K1JTB3-F1
#
_entry.id   AF-A0A5K1JTB3-F1
#
_cell.length_a   1.000
_cell.length_b   1.000
_cell.length_c   1.000
_cell.angle_alpha   90.00
_cell.angle_beta   90.00
_cell.angle_gamma   90.00
#
_symmetry.space_group_name_H-M   'P 1'
#
loop_
_entity.id
_entity.type
_entity.pdbx_description
1 polymer ?
#
loop_
_entity_poly.entity_id
_entity_poly.type
_entity_poly.pdbx_seq_one_letter_code
_entity_poly.pdbx_strand_id
1 'polypeptide(L)'
;VLSGIRLIKYFAWESFYAHQVGTLREREVRTIRRLVAARALLIGAVTVIPVAATVLSILTYALTNHSLNVATIFTSVQYLTIIQIPLILLPIVLASVTDALVAIRRIGTFMRAEELSGPYEIDENAEFAIDVDGDFTWEAVRKDENAVN
;
A
#
# COMPACT_ATOMS: atom_id res chain seq x y z
N VAL A 1 4.96 2.61 23.83
CA VAL A 1 5.17 3.94 24.47
C VAL A 1 3.95 4.36 25.30
N LEU A 2 2.74 4.47 24.71
CA LEU A 2 1.55 4.98 25.41
C LEU A 2 1.09 4.11 26.60
N SER A 3 1.08 2.79 26.46
CA SER A 3 0.70 1.87 27.56
C SER A 3 1.70 1.87 28.73
N GLY A 4 2.96 2.24 28.49
CA GLY A 4 4.05 2.25 29.50
C GLY A 4 4.53 3.63 29.93
N ILE A 5 3.74 4.70 29.73
CA ILE A 5 4.20 6.09 29.89
C ILE A 5 4.69 6.42 31.32
N ARG A 6 4.10 5.79 32.35
CA ARG A 6 4.51 6.00 33.75
C ARG A 6 5.94 5.52 34.01
N LEU A 7 6.34 4.40 33.40
CA LEU A 7 7.69 3.85 33.50
C LEU A 7 8.71 4.79 32.85
N ILE A 8 8.38 5.29 31.66
CA ILE A 8 9.24 6.22 30.91
C ILE A 8 9.46 7.51 31.70
N LYS A 9 8.40 8.04 32.33
CA LYS A 9 8.46 9.23 33.20
C LYS A 9 9.29 8.95 34.47
N TYR A 10 9.07 7.80 35.12
CA TYR A 10 9.79 7.42 36.34
C TYR A 10 11.30 7.33 36.14
N PHE A 11 11.73 6.80 35.00
CA PHE A 11 13.16 6.65 34.65
C PHE A 11 13.72 7.80 33.80
N ALA A 12 12.95 8.88 33.57
CA ALA A 12 13.33 10.01 32.72
C ALA A 12 13.83 9.61 31.31
N TRP A 13 13.28 8.54 30.73
CA TRP A 13 13.66 7.99 29.41
C TRP A 13 12.99 8.70 28.22
N GLU A 14 12.33 9.83 28.46
CA GLU A 14 11.59 10.58 27.44
C GLU A 14 12.47 10.97 26.26
N SER A 15 13.65 11.51 26.51
CA SER A 15 14.59 11.93 25.46
C SER A 15 15.07 10.75 24.62
N PHE A 16 15.30 9.59 25.24
CA PHE A 16 15.73 8.38 24.55
C PHE A 16 14.64 7.85 23.61
N TYR A 17 13.41 7.70 24.10
CA TYR A 17 12.29 7.25 23.27
C TYR A 17 11.92 8.27 22.19
N ALA A 18 11.97 9.57 22.50
CA ALA A 18 11.75 10.63 21.53
C ALA A 18 12.78 10.57 20.39
N HIS A 19 14.06 10.35 20.72
CA HIS A 19 15.11 10.16 19.72
C HIS A 19 14.85 8.91 18.87
N GLN A 20 14.54 7.77 19.49
CA GLN A 20 14.26 6.52 18.77
C GLN A 20 13.07 6.67 17.80
N VAL A 21 11.97 7.26 18.24
CA VAL A 21 10.81 7.56 17.38
C VAL A 21 11.19 8.54 16.27
N GLY A 22 12.01 9.56 16.58
CA GLY A 22 12.55 10.50 15.61
C GLY A 22 13.33 9.81 14.49
N THR A 23 14.26 8.91 14.83
CA THR A 23 15.04 8.16 13.82
C THR A 23 14.15 7.28 12.94
N LEU A 24 13.09 6.69 13.50
CA LEU A 24 12.13 5.90 12.73
C LEU A 24 11.32 6.79 11.78
N ARG A 25 10.90 7.96 12.27
CA ARG A 25 10.16 8.96 11.50
C ARG A 25 10.98 9.49 10.33
N GLU A 26 12.28 9.71 10.50
CA GLU A 26 13.16 10.13 9.41
C GLU A 26 13.22 9.09 8.27
N ARG A 27 13.28 7.80 8.63
CA ARG A 27 13.25 6.70 7.65
C ARG A 27 11.92 6.64 6.93
N GLU A 28 10.81 6.74 7.67
CA GLU A 28 9.46 6.78 7.11
C GLU A 28 9.29 7.94 6.13
N VAL A 29 9.66 9.16 6.54
CA VAL A 29 9.57 10.36 5.70
C VAL A 29 10.44 10.24 4.46
N ARG A 30 11.63 9.62 4.54
CA ARG A 30 12.47 9.36 3.37
C ARG A 30 11.77 8.48 2.35
N THR A 31 11.11 7.41 2.80
CA THR A 31 10.34 6.51 1.93
C THR A 31 9.13 7.22 1.33
N ILE A 32 8.36 7.95 2.15
CA ILE A 32 7.20 8.73 1.68
C ILE A 32 7.63 9.78 0.64
N ARG A 33 8.75 10.49 0.87
CA ARG A 33 9.26 11.48 -0.10
C ARG A 33 9.57 10.85 -1.45
N ARG A 34 10.23 9.68 -1.48
CA ARG A 34 10.51 8.94 -2.73
C ARG A 34 9.22 8.54 -3.44
N LEU A 35 8.23 8.04 -2.70
CA LEU A 35 6.93 7.66 -3.24
C LEU A 35 6.18 8.87 -3.83
N VAL A 36 6.14 9.99 -3.10
CA VAL A 36 5.51 11.23 -3.58
C VAL A 36 6.23 11.79 -4.79
N ALA A 37 7.56 11.78 -4.82
CA ALA A 37 8.34 12.20 -5.97
C ALA A 37 8.05 11.33 -7.21
N ALA A 38 8.01 10.00 -7.05
CA ALA A 38 7.67 9.08 -8.13
C ALA A 38 6.24 9.31 -8.64
N ARG A 39 5.27 9.53 -7.74
CA ARG A 39 3.88 9.88 -8.10
C ARG A 39 3.81 11.20 -8.84
N ALA A 40 4.53 12.23 -8.39
CA ALA A 40 4.58 13.53 -9.05
C ALA A 40 5.16 13.42 -10.47
N LEU A 41 6.23 12.64 -10.65
CA LEU A 41 6.81 12.36 -11.98
C LEU A 41 5.82 11.61 -12.87
N LEU A 42 5.12 10.61 -12.35
CA LEU A 42 4.12 9.87 -13.10
C LEU A 42 2.97 10.77 -13.56
N ILE A 43 2.42 11.58 -12.66
CA ILE A 43 1.36 12.56 -12.99
C ILE A 43 1.88 13.58 -14.02
N GLY A 44 3.09 14.10 -13.81
CA GLY A 44 3.75 15.01 -14.75
C GLY A 44 3.88 14.39 -16.14
N ALA A 45 4.39 13.17 -16.23
CA ALA A 45 4.52 12.44 -17.49
C ALA A 45 3.17 12.24 -18.18
N VAL A 46 2.14 11.79 -17.44
CA VAL A 46 0.80 11.56 -17.96
C VAL A 46 0.15 12.85 -18.49
N THR A 47 0.48 14.02 -17.93
CA THR A 47 -0.03 15.31 -18.42
C THR A 47 0.76 15.87 -19.60
N VAL A 48 2.10 15.72 -19.61
CA VAL A 48 2.97 16.36 -20.62
C VAL A 48 3.09 15.52 -21.89
N ILE A 49 3.19 14.19 -21.77
CA ILE A 49 3.38 13.28 -22.92
C ILE A 49 2.30 13.47 -23.99
N PRO A 50 0.99 13.55 -23.66
CA PRO A 50 -0.04 13.67 -24.68
C PRO A 50 0.00 15.02 -25.40
N VAL A 51 0.26 16.11 -24.67
CA VAL A 51 0.40 17.46 -25.26
C VAL A 51 1.58 17.48 -26.21
N ALA A 52 2.73 16.93 -25.80
CA ALA A 52 3.91 16.81 -26.66
C ALA A 52 3.63 15.94 -27.89
N ALA A 53 2.91 14.83 -27.74
CA ALA A 53 2.51 13.96 -28.85
C ALA A 53 1.59 14.67 -29.85
N THR A 54 0.63 15.47 -29.37
CA THR A 54 -0.25 16.29 -30.23
C THR A 54 0.55 17.31 -31.03
N VAL A 55 1.43 18.08 -30.38
CA VAL A 55 2.28 19.08 -31.05
C VAL A 55 3.18 18.40 -32.08
N LEU A 56 3.81 17.29 -31.72
CA LEU A 56 4.70 16.54 -32.61
C LEU A 56 3.95 15.98 -33.82
N SER A 57 2.74 15.43 -33.63
CA SER A 57 1.91 14.90 -34.71
C SER A 57 1.47 15.98 -35.71
N ILE A 58 1.15 17.20 -35.23
CA ILE A 58 0.78 18.31 -36.11
C ILE A 58 2.02 18.83 -36.85
N LEU A 59 3.16 18.94 -36.15
CA LEU A 59 4.42 19.39 -36.73
C LEU A 59 4.91 18.46 -37.85
N THR A 60 4.90 17.14 -37.63
CA THR A 60 5.30 16.17 -38.66
C THR A 60 4.35 16.19 -39.85
N TYR A 61 3.04 16.33 -39.62
CA TYR A 61 2.06 16.46 -40.69
C TYR A 61 2.27 17.72 -41.53
N ALA A 62 2.58 18.86 -40.89
CA ALA A 62 2.91 20.12 -41.56
C ALA A 62 4.18 20.01 -42.43
N LEU A 63 5.22 19.33 -41.93
CA LEU A 63 6.49 19.16 -42.65
C LEU A 63 6.39 18.24 -43.87
N THR A 64 5.38 17.37 -43.92
CA THR A 64 5.22 16.40 -45.03
C THR A 64 4.46 17.00 -46.23
N ASN A 65 4.38 18.33 -46.33
CA ASN A 65 3.80 19.07 -47.46
C ASN A 65 2.32 18.73 -47.78
N HIS A 66 1.55 18.30 -46.76
CA HIS A 66 0.11 18.07 -46.87
C HIS A 66 -0.66 19.38 -46.66
N SER A 67 -1.85 19.51 -47.26
CA SER A 67 -2.73 20.64 -46.98
C SER A 67 -3.27 20.54 -45.55
N LEU A 68 -2.82 21.43 -44.67
CA LEU A 68 -3.28 21.55 -43.29
C LEU A 68 -4.74 22.02 -43.27
N ASN A 69 -5.69 21.08 -43.33
CA ASN A 69 -7.09 21.37 -43.13
C ASN A 69 -7.39 21.51 -41.64
N VAL A 70 -8.00 22.64 -41.27
CA VAL A 70 -8.45 22.95 -39.90
C VAL A 70 -9.34 21.84 -39.34
N ALA A 71 -10.24 21.28 -40.16
CA ALA A 71 -11.12 20.19 -39.75
C ALA A 71 -10.35 18.93 -39.32
N THR A 72 -9.27 18.58 -40.03
CA THR A 72 -8.44 17.41 -39.70
C THR A 72 -7.65 17.65 -38.42
N ILE A 73 -7.07 18.84 -38.24
CA ILE A 73 -6.30 19.19 -37.03
C ILE A 73 -7.18 19.10 -35.78
N PHE A 74 -8.35 19.76 -35.78
CA PHE A 74 -9.26 19.71 -34.63
C PHE A 74 -9.74 18.30 -34.33
N THR A 75 -10.04 17.51 -35.36
CA THR A 75 -10.46 16.11 -35.20
C THR A 75 -9.34 15.27 -34.57
N SER A 76 -8.11 15.38 -35.06
CA SER A 76 -6.95 14.65 -34.51
C SER A 76 -6.65 15.04 -33.06
N VAL A 77 -6.71 16.34 -32.72
CA VAL A 77 -6.54 16.82 -31.33
C VAL A 77 -7.62 16.23 -30.41
N GLN A 78 -8.86 16.18 -30.88
CA GLN A 78 -9.98 15.60 -30.13
C GLN A 78 -9.76 14.10 -29.86
N TYR A 79 -9.35 13.32 -30.86
CA TYR A 79 -9.04 11.89 -30.68
C TYR A 79 -7.90 11.66 -29.69
N LEU A 80 -6.82 12.45 -29.78
CA LEU A 80 -5.71 12.36 -28.84
C LEU A 80 -6.16 12.68 -27.40
N THR A 81 -7.07 13.63 -27.23
CA THR A 81 -7.64 13.98 -25.92
C THR A 81 -8.51 12.84 -25.35
N ILE A 82 -9.30 12.15 -26.18
CA ILE A 82 -10.09 11.00 -25.74
C ILE A 82 -9.19 9.85 -25.27
N ILE A 83 -8.08 9.60 -25.97
CA ILE A 83 -7.11 8.55 -25.60
C ILE A 83 -6.38 8.88 -24.29
N GLN A 84 -6.28 10.15 -23.88
CA GLN A 84 -5.62 10.51 -22.63
C GLN A 84 -6.29 9.89 -21.41
N ILE A 85 -7.62 9.92 -21.35
CA ILE A 85 -8.40 9.46 -20.19
C ILE A 85 -8.02 8.03 -19.76
N PRO A 86 -8.05 7.00 -20.64
CA PRO A 86 -7.64 5.65 -20.26
C PRO A 86 -6.16 5.53 -19.90
N LEU A 87 -5.26 6.34 -20.49
CA LEU A 87 -3.85 6.37 -20.08
C LEU A 87 -3.66 6.89 -18.65
N ILE A 88 -4.48 7.86 -18.21
CA ILE A 88 -4.44 8.36 -16.82
C ILE A 88 -4.98 7.30 -15.85
N LEU A 89 -6.06 6.62 -16.24
CA LEU A 89 -6.73 5.64 -15.38
C LEU A 89 -5.91 4.35 -15.20
N LEU A 90 -5.18 3.91 -16.22
CA LEU A 90 -4.40 2.68 -16.20
C LEU A 90 -3.48 2.53 -14.97
N PRO A 91 -2.58 3.48 -14.64
CA PRO A 91 -1.71 3.36 -13.48
C PRO A 91 -2.49 3.40 -12.14
N ILE A 92 -3.60 4.15 -12.08
CA ILE A 92 -4.45 4.23 -10.88
C ILE A 92 -5.08 2.86 -10.62
N VAL A 93 -5.63 2.23 -11.66
CA VAL A 93 -6.24 0.91 -11.56
C VAL A 93 -5.19 -0.14 -11.18
N LEU A 94 -4.00 -0.13 -11.79
CA LEU A 94 -2.92 -1.06 -11.43
C LEU A 94 -2.50 -0.94 -9.96
N ALA A 95 -2.39 0.30 -9.44
CA ALA A 95 -2.11 0.52 -8.03
C ALA A 95 -3.23 -0.04 -7.14
N SER A 96 -4.49 0.23 -7.48
CA SER A 96 -5.64 -0.26 -6.72
C SER A 96 -5.75 -1.79 -6.70
N VAL A 97 -5.44 -2.46 -7.82
CA VAL A 97 -5.41 -3.93 -7.90
C VAL A 97 -4.30 -4.48 -7.01
N THR A 98 -3.13 -3.85 -7.01
CA THR A 98 -2.02 -4.26 -6.14
C THR A 98 -2.40 -4.16 -4.67
N ASP A 99 -3.00 -3.05 -4.26
CA ASP A 99 -3.49 -2.85 -2.89
C ASP A 99 -4.56 -3.89 -2.52
N ALA A 100 -5.50 -4.16 -3.43
CA ALA A 100 -6.54 -5.18 -3.24
C ALA A 100 -5.96 -6.58 -3.07
N LEU A 101 -4.95 -6.97 -3.86
CA LEU A 101 -4.28 -8.27 -3.76
C LEU A 101 -3.59 -8.44 -2.41
N VAL A 102 -2.93 -7.39 -1.89
CA VAL A 102 -2.31 -7.41 -0.56
C VAL A 102 -3.37 -7.54 0.53
N ALA A 103 -4.48 -6.81 0.42
CA ALA A 103 -5.59 -6.89 1.37
C ALA A 103 -6.21 -8.30 1.40
N ILE A 104 -6.49 -8.89 0.23
CA ILE A 104 -7.03 -10.25 0.12
C ILE A 104 -6.09 -11.27 0.74
N ARG A 105 -4.77 -11.14 0.52
CA ARG A 105 -3.78 -12.03 1.16
C ARG A 105 -3.83 -11.95 2.68
N ARG A 106 -3.85 -10.74 3.25
CA ARG A 106 -3.93 -10.54 4.71
C ARG A 106 -5.20 -11.14 5.30
N ILE A 107 -6.35 -10.92 4.65
CA ILE A 107 -7.62 -11.50 5.07
C ILE A 107 -7.55 -13.03 4.98
N GLY A 108 -6.99 -13.56 3.89
CA GLY A 108 -6.81 -15.00 3.71
C GLY A 108 -5.92 -15.64 4.77
N THR A 109 -4.85 -14.95 5.21
CA THR A 109 -4.02 -15.41 6.33
C THR A 109 -4.81 -15.43 7.64
N PHE A 110 -5.58 -14.38 7.92
CA PHE A 110 -6.40 -14.31 9.14
C PHE A 110 -7.48 -15.40 9.18
N MET A 111 -8.20 -15.63 8.07
CA MET A 111 -9.24 -16.66 7.99
C MET A 111 -8.69 -18.10 8.07
N ARG A 112 -7.39 -18.28 7.91
CA ARG A 112 -6.70 -19.58 8.05
C ARG A 112 -5.90 -19.67 9.34
N ALA A 113 -5.97 -18.65 10.21
CA ALA A 113 -5.33 -18.71 11.50
C ALA A 113 -5.95 -19.84 12.33
N GLU A 114 -5.13 -20.49 13.15
CA GLU A 114 -5.59 -21.54 14.04
C GLU A 114 -6.61 -20.96 15.03
N GLU A 115 -7.79 -21.58 15.08
CA GLU A 115 -8.81 -21.24 16.06
C GLU A 115 -8.56 -22.05 17.33
N LEU A 116 -8.74 -21.42 18.49
CA LEU A 116 -8.73 -22.12 19.75
C LEU A 116 -9.81 -23.21 19.72
N SER A 117 -9.47 -24.42 20.15
CA SER A 117 -10.45 -25.48 20.36
C SER A 117 -11.57 -25.00 21.29
N GLY A 118 -12.77 -25.54 21.08
CA GLY A 118 -14.01 -25.11 21.75
C GLY A 118 -13.86 -24.98 23.27
N PRO A 119 -14.63 -24.10 23.91
CA PRO A 119 -14.43 -23.71 25.30
C PRO A 119 -14.88 -24.84 26.22
N TYR A 120 -13.97 -25.80 26.47
CA TYR A 120 -14.07 -26.91 27.43
C TYR A 120 -15.34 -27.78 27.32
N GLU A 121 -15.24 -29.06 27.67
CA GLU A 121 -16.43 -29.91 27.75
C GLU A 121 -17.14 -29.66 29.08
N ILE A 122 -18.43 -29.30 29.02
CA ILE A 122 -19.26 -29.07 30.22
C ILE A 122 -20.03 -30.36 30.51
N ASP A 123 -19.68 -31.04 31.60
CA ASP A 123 -20.45 -32.16 32.14
C ASP A 123 -21.29 -31.69 33.33
N GLU A 124 -22.62 -31.64 33.16
CA GLU A 124 -23.57 -31.21 34.19
C GLU A 124 -23.68 -32.20 35.36
N ASN A 125 -23.15 -33.43 35.21
CA ASN A 125 -23.20 -34.48 36.23
C ASN A 125 -21.83 -34.75 36.90
N ALA A 126 -20.82 -33.94 36.61
CA ALA A 126 -19.50 -34.09 37.20
C ALA A 126 -19.56 -33.90 38.74
N GLU A 127 -18.82 -34.74 39.48
CA GLU A 127 -18.72 -34.67 40.94
C GLU A 127 -18.06 -33.35 41.39
N PHE A 128 -17.17 -32.80 40.57
CA PHE A 128 -16.43 -31.57 40.82
C PHE A 128 -16.82 -30.49 39.81
N ALA A 129 -16.93 -29.24 40.29
CA ALA A 129 -17.29 -28.10 39.44
C ALA A 129 -16.20 -27.73 38.41
N ILE A 130 -14.93 -28.05 38.70
CA ILE A 130 -13.77 -27.86 37.82
C ILE A 130 -12.80 -29.01 38.10
N ASP A 131 -12.43 -29.76 37.07
CA ASP A 131 -11.37 -30.78 37.11
C ASP A 131 -10.39 -30.52 35.96
N VAL A 132 -9.10 -30.46 36.26
CA VAL A 132 -8.05 -30.07 35.30
C VAL A 132 -6.82 -30.96 35.51
N ASP A 133 -6.53 -31.80 34.53
CA ASP A 133 -5.27 -32.55 34.43
C ASP A 133 -4.63 -32.24 33.07
N GLY A 134 -3.44 -31.64 33.06
CA GLY A 134 -2.76 -31.26 31.83
C GLY A 134 -1.52 -30.38 32.02
N ASP A 135 -0.59 -30.48 31.06
CA ASP A 135 0.59 -29.63 30.94
C ASP A 135 0.34 -28.50 29.93
N PHE A 136 0.64 -27.26 30.34
CA PHE A 136 0.43 -26.07 29.50
C PHE A 136 1.76 -25.43 29.12
N THR A 137 1.90 -25.07 27.85
CA THR A 137 2.99 -24.26 27.34
C THR A 137 2.43 -23.09 26.55
N TRP A 138 3.08 -21.93 26.64
CA TRP A 138 2.78 -20.84 25.73
C TRP A 138 3.28 -21.23 24.34
N GLU A 139 2.45 -20.98 23.33
CA GLU A 139 2.84 -21.19 21.95
C GLU A 139 4.05 -20.28 21.64
N ALA A 140 5.19 -20.88 21.30
CA ALA A 140 6.36 -20.12 20.90
C ALA A 140 6.07 -19.51 19.53
N VAL A 141 6.07 -18.17 19.44
CA VAL A 141 5.97 -17.46 18.16
C VAL A 141 7.02 -18.01 17.21
N ARG A 142 6.60 -18.84 16.25
CA ARG A 142 7.49 -19.35 15.20
C ARG A 142 8.05 -18.15 14.47
N LYS A 143 9.35 -17.90 14.63
CA LYS A 143 10.08 -16.96 13.79
C LYS A 143 10.15 -17.62 12.42
N ASP A 144 9.40 -17.11 11.45
CA ASP A 144 9.46 -17.58 10.07
C ASP A 144 10.93 -17.63 9.61
N GLU A 145 11.47 -18.84 9.41
CA GLU A 145 12.82 -19.06 8.86
C GLU A 145 12.95 -18.56 7.41
N ASN A 146 11.83 -18.19 6.78
CA ASN A 146 11.76 -17.63 5.43
C ASN A 146 11.69 -16.09 5.40
N ALA A 147 11.93 -15.39 6.51
CA ALA A 147 12.29 -13.97 6.46
C ALA A 147 13.75 -13.84 5.97
N VAL A 148 13.95 -14.14 4.69
CA VAL A 148 15.24 -14.12 3.99
C VAL A 148 15.81 -12.71 3.99
N ASN A 149 17.14 -12.68 4.16
CA ASN A 149 18.08 -11.57 3.92
C ASN A 149 17.71 -10.64 2.75
#